data_AF-A0A379UTB8-F1
#
_entry.id   AF-A0A379UTB8-F1
#
_cell.length_a   1.000
_cell.length_b   1.000
_cell.length_c   1.000
_cell.angle_alpha   90.00
_cell.angle_beta   90.00
_cell.angle_gamma   90.00
#
_symmetry.space_group_name_H-M   'P 1'
#
loop_
_entity.id
_entity.type
_entity.pdbx_description
1 polymer ?
#
loop_
_entity_poly.entity_id
_entity_poly.type
_entity_poly.pdbx_seq_one_letter_code
_entity_poly.pdbx_strand_id
1 'polypeptide(L)'
;MLRFREKGNVRFSDEQGLNDQLYVHLAQALNRSLFTIGIDNTLPEEFNRLYPRLVRTTREALAGFEAEYGIHFSEEETGLVAVIFGAWLMQDNDLHERQIVLLADKNDALETHIEQQLRELTLLPLNIRRISLQAFQKEGCPRGVALIVTPYATPLPLFSPPLIHADRALTEHQQQQIRKILES
;
A
#
# COMPACT_ATOMS: atom_id res chain seq x y z
N MET A 1 -17.99 -4.04 -1.98
CA MET A 1 -17.68 -2.77 -1.27
C MET A 1 -17.66 -2.92 0.25
N LEU A 2 -18.75 -3.35 0.92
CA LEU A 2 -18.81 -3.45 2.40
C LEU A 2 -17.63 -4.22 3.02
N ARG A 3 -17.39 -5.46 2.55
CA ARG A 3 -16.28 -6.31 3.04
C ARG A 3 -14.91 -5.64 2.89
N PHE A 4 -14.70 -4.87 1.82
CA PHE A 4 -13.46 -4.14 1.61
C PHE A 4 -13.29 -3.01 2.64
N ARG A 5 -14.34 -2.23 2.89
CA ARG A 5 -14.31 -1.16 3.91
C ARG A 5 -14.00 -1.70 5.29
N GLU A 6 -14.65 -2.81 5.68
CA GLU A 6 -14.46 -3.44 6.99
C GLU A 6 -13.02 -3.94 7.18
N LYS A 7 -12.47 -4.62 6.17
CA LYS A 7 -11.09 -5.14 6.20
C LYS A 7 -10.03 -4.04 6.09
N GLY A 8 -10.31 -3.03 5.29
CA GLY A 8 -9.43 -1.90 5.06
C GLY A 8 -9.47 -0.83 6.14
N ASN A 9 -10.56 -0.79 6.93
CA ASN A 9 -10.92 0.30 7.83
C ASN A 9 -10.91 1.67 7.11
N VAL A 10 -11.55 1.74 5.95
CA VAL A 10 -11.60 2.92 5.08
C VAL A 10 -13.02 3.39 4.81
N ARG A 11 -13.14 4.67 4.45
CA ARG A 11 -14.38 5.28 3.96
C ARG A 11 -14.15 5.78 2.54
N PHE A 12 -15.20 5.71 1.74
CA PHE A 12 -15.21 6.28 0.39
C PHE A 12 -16.15 7.48 0.40
N SER A 13 -15.73 8.55 -0.26
CA SER A 13 -16.53 9.77 -0.40
C SER A 13 -17.67 9.58 -1.42
N ASP A 14 -17.35 8.99 -2.57
CA ASP A 14 -18.31 8.61 -3.61
C ASP A 14 -18.57 7.10 -3.61
N GLU A 15 -19.45 6.66 -2.70
CA GLU A 15 -19.84 5.24 -2.62
C GLU A 15 -20.67 4.76 -3.82
N GLN A 16 -21.48 5.65 -4.40
CA GLN A 16 -22.36 5.29 -5.50
C GLN A 16 -21.55 5.06 -6.78
N GLY A 17 -20.68 5.99 -7.15
CA GLY A 17 -19.80 5.82 -8.31
C GLY A 17 -18.87 4.62 -8.15
N LEU A 18 -18.36 4.36 -6.95
CA LEU A 18 -17.57 3.15 -6.68
C LEU A 18 -18.39 1.88 -6.92
N ASN A 19 -19.64 1.84 -6.44
CA ASN A 19 -20.50 0.68 -6.62
C ASN A 19 -20.83 0.46 -8.10
N ASP A 20 -21.16 1.51 -8.84
CA ASP A 20 -21.45 1.44 -10.26
C ASP A 20 -20.24 0.92 -11.06
N GLN A 21 -19.03 1.42 -10.76
CA GLN A 21 -17.81 0.97 -11.41
C GLN A 21 -17.46 -0.49 -11.07
N LEU A 22 -17.59 -0.87 -9.80
CA LEU A 22 -17.38 -2.25 -9.36
C LEU A 22 -18.39 -3.20 -10.00
N TYR A 23 -19.66 -2.81 -10.10
CA TYR A 23 -20.70 -3.63 -10.73
C TYR A 23 -20.36 -3.92 -12.19
N VAL A 24 -20.03 -2.88 -12.96
CA VAL A 24 -19.66 -3.03 -14.37
C VAL A 24 -18.46 -3.97 -14.52
N HIS A 25 -17.41 -3.75 -13.73
CA HIS A 25 -16.19 -4.56 -13.83
C HIS A 25 -16.42 -6.01 -13.38
N LEU A 26 -17.06 -6.24 -12.23
CA LEU A 26 -17.30 -7.57 -11.68
C LEU A 26 -18.24 -8.39 -12.58
N ALA A 27 -19.25 -7.78 -13.20
CA ALA A 27 -20.12 -8.47 -14.16
C ALA A 27 -19.32 -8.98 -15.36
N GLN A 28 -18.36 -8.19 -15.86
CA GLN A 28 -17.50 -8.61 -16.96
C GLN A 28 -16.48 -9.67 -16.51
N ALA A 29 -15.86 -9.48 -15.35
CA ALA A 29 -14.89 -10.42 -14.78
C ALA A 29 -15.54 -11.78 -14.51
N LEU A 30 -16.76 -11.80 -13.97
CA LEU A 30 -17.54 -13.03 -13.75
C LEU A 30 -17.73 -13.82 -15.05
N ASN A 31 -18.15 -13.14 -16.12
CA ASN A 31 -18.29 -13.80 -17.43
C ASN A 31 -16.96 -14.37 -17.91
N ARG A 32 -15.86 -13.59 -17.81
CA ARG A 32 -14.54 -14.07 -18.22
C ARG A 32 -14.06 -15.26 -17.39
N SER A 33 -14.28 -15.26 -16.08
CA SER A 33 -13.97 -16.39 -15.20
C SER A 33 -14.79 -17.64 -15.54
N LEU A 34 -16.09 -17.49 -15.82
CA LEU A 34 -16.96 -18.63 -16.18
C LEU A 34 -16.58 -19.28 -17.53
N PHE A 35 -16.09 -18.47 -18.47
CA PHE A 35 -15.68 -18.95 -19.80
C PHE A 35 -14.17 -19.17 -19.94
N THR A 36 -13.40 -19.05 -18.85
CA THR A 36 -11.93 -19.18 -18.84
C THR A 36 -11.24 -18.28 -19.88
N ILE A 37 -11.73 -17.04 -20.01
CA ILE A 37 -11.16 -16.03 -20.90
C ILE A 37 -10.11 -15.26 -20.10
N GLY A 38 -8.84 -15.47 -20.40
CA GLY A 38 -7.74 -14.71 -19.81
C GLY A 38 -7.70 -13.27 -20.30
N ILE A 39 -7.15 -12.39 -19.47
CA ILE A 39 -6.78 -11.02 -19.86
C ILE A 39 -5.28 -10.85 -19.70
N ASP A 40 -4.61 -10.31 -20.71
CA ASP A 40 -3.21 -9.92 -20.59
C ASP A 40 -3.16 -8.55 -19.92
N ASN A 41 -2.57 -8.47 -18.73
CA ASN A 41 -2.31 -7.20 -18.09
C ASN A 41 -0.90 -7.20 -17.49
N THR A 42 -0.10 -6.20 -17.85
CA THR A 42 1.26 -5.99 -17.32
C THR A 42 1.27 -5.14 -16.04
N LEU A 43 0.15 -4.51 -15.69
CA LEU A 43 -0.01 -3.71 -14.46
C LEU A 43 0.08 -4.48 -13.12
N PRO A 44 -0.25 -5.79 -12.99
CA PRO A 44 -0.32 -6.44 -11.67
C PRO A 44 1.00 -6.48 -10.91
N GLU A 45 2.13 -6.77 -11.55
CA GLU A 45 3.39 -7.04 -10.81
C GLU A 45 3.91 -5.82 -10.04
N GLU A 46 3.98 -4.66 -10.71
CA GLU A 46 4.44 -3.45 -10.05
C GLU A 46 3.42 -2.93 -9.04
N PHE A 47 2.13 -3.04 -9.36
CA PHE A 47 1.06 -2.64 -8.45
C PHE A 47 1.05 -3.50 -7.18
N ASN A 48 1.24 -4.82 -7.31
CA ASN A 48 1.36 -5.74 -6.18
C ASN A 48 2.54 -5.37 -5.27
N ARG A 49 3.67 -4.94 -5.85
CA ARG A 49 4.84 -4.49 -5.09
C ARG A 49 4.60 -3.17 -4.37
N LEU A 50 3.94 -2.22 -5.03
CA LEU A 50 3.74 -0.86 -4.50
C LEU A 50 2.58 -0.80 -3.49
N TYR A 51 1.54 -1.60 -3.68
CA TYR A 51 0.28 -1.59 -2.92
C TYR A 51 -0.14 -2.97 -2.39
N PRO A 52 0.75 -3.70 -1.69
CA PRO A 52 0.50 -5.09 -1.31
C PRO A 52 -0.72 -5.23 -0.38
N ARG A 53 -0.91 -4.29 0.56
CA ARG A 53 -2.09 -4.29 1.45
C ARG A 53 -3.39 -4.11 0.68
N LEU A 54 -3.40 -3.24 -0.34
CA LEU A 54 -4.60 -2.95 -1.15
C LEU A 54 -5.02 -4.19 -1.93
N VAL A 55 -4.06 -4.88 -2.55
CA VAL A 55 -4.30 -6.12 -3.29
C VAL A 55 -4.78 -7.22 -2.36
N ARG A 56 -4.12 -7.43 -1.20
CA ARG A 56 -4.55 -8.45 -0.24
C ARG A 56 -5.97 -8.18 0.27
N THR A 57 -6.26 -6.93 0.65
CA THR A 57 -7.59 -6.53 1.14
C THR A 57 -8.66 -6.73 0.06
N THR A 58 -8.33 -6.45 -1.20
CA THR A 58 -9.20 -6.70 -2.34
C THR A 58 -9.50 -8.18 -2.50
N ARG A 59 -8.47 -9.04 -2.52
CA ARG A 59 -8.62 -10.49 -2.64
C ARG A 59 -9.49 -11.05 -1.53
N GLU A 60 -9.25 -10.62 -0.29
CA GLU A 60 -10.07 -11.05 0.85
C GLU A 60 -11.52 -10.56 0.77
N ALA A 61 -11.76 -9.38 0.19
CA ALA A 61 -13.11 -8.85 0.01
C ALA A 61 -13.89 -9.59 -1.09
N LEU A 62 -13.18 -10.10 -2.10
CA LEU A 62 -13.73 -10.87 -3.21
C LEU A 62 -14.02 -12.34 -2.85
N ALA A 63 -13.33 -12.90 -1.85
CA ALA A 63 -13.43 -14.32 -1.49
C ALA A 63 -14.87 -14.84 -1.34
N GLY A 64 -15.76 -14.08 -0.71
CA GLY A 64 -17.15 -14.53 -0.57
C GLY A 64 -18.01 -14.33 -1.83
N PHE A 65 -17.61 -13.48 -2.79
CA PHE A 65 -18.24 -13.39 -4.12
C PHE A 65 -17.81 -14.60 -4.96
N GLU A 66 -16.51 -14.90 -4.96
CA GLU A 66 -15.95 -16.10 -5.62
C GLU A 66 -16.64 -17.38 -5.15
N ALA A 67 -16.82 -17.53 -3.83
CA ALA A 67 -17.52 -18.66 -3.23
C ALA A 67 -19.00 -18.74 -3.64
N GLU A 68 -19.69 -17.60 -3.75
CA GLU A 68 -21.12 -17.53 -4.12
C GLU A 68 -21.35 -17.99 -5.56
N TYR A 69 -20.46 -17.63 -6.48
CA TYR A 69 -20.57 -17.97 -7.90
C TYR A 69 -19.76 -19.22 -8.29
N GLY A 70 -19.00 -19.82 -7.37
CA GLY A 70 -18.17 -21.00 -7.63
C GLY A 70 -17.03 -20.73 -8.62
N ILE A 71 -16.50 -19.51 -8.64
CA ILE A 71 -15.40 -19.10 -9.54
C ILE A 71 -14.15 -18.74 -8.74
N HIS A 72 -13.02 -18.59 -9.44
CA HIS A 72 -11.84 -17.90 -8.93
C HIS A 72 -11.45 -16.79 -9.90
N PHE A 73 -11.29 -15.58 -9.38
CA PHE A 73 -10.69 -14.48 -10.11
C PHE A 73 -9.19 -14.68 -10.21
N SER A 74 -8.66 -14.42 -11.40
CA SER A 74 -7.22 -14.44 -11.61
C SER A 74 -6.54 -13.27 -10.87
N GLU A 75 -5.21 -13.27 -10.85
CA GLU A 75 -4.46 -12.16 -10.24
C GLU A 75 -4.70 -10.84 -10.98
N GLU A 76 -4.89 -10.91 -12.30
CA GLU A 76 -5.15 -9.76 -13.17
C GLU A 76 -6.50 -9.13 -12.84
N GLU A 77 -7.57 -9.93 -12.72
CA GLU A 77 -8.90 -9.43 -12.33
C GLU A 77 -8.87 -8.85 -10.91
N THR A 78 -8.23 -9.55 -9.98
CA THR A 78 -8.06 -9.06 -8.60
C THR A 78 -7.31 -7.74 -8.58
N GLY A 79 -6.25 -7.61 -9.40
CA GLY A 79 -5.46 -6.39 -9.55
C GLY A 79 -6.28 -5.24 -10.13
N LEU A 80 -7.12 -5.50 -11.14
CA LEU A 80 -8.01 -4.48 -11.71
C LEU A 80 -9.06 -3.99 -10.70
N VAL A 81 -9.66 -4.90 -9.92
CA VAL A 81 -10.55 -4.51 -8.81
C VAL A 81 -9.79 -3.66 -7.78
N ALA A 82 -8.54 -4.03 -7.48
CA ALA A 82 -7.70 -3.29 -6.53
C ALA A 82 -7.38 -1.87 -7.06
N VAL A 83 -7.17 -1.72 -8.37
CA VAL A 83 -7.01 -0.41 -9.03
C VAL A 83 -8.28 0.43 -8.88
N ILE A 84 -9.47 -0.15 -9.06
CA ILE A 84 -10.74 0.57 -8.84
C ILE A 84 -10.83 1.07 -7.39
N PHE A 85 -10.60 0.21 -6.40
CA PHE A 85 -10.58 0.65 -5.00
C PHE A 85 -9.53 1.72 -4.73
N GLY A 86 -8.32 1.55 -5.27
CA GLY A 86 -7.23 2.52 -5.15
C GLY A 86 -7.60 3.89 -5.70
N ALA A 87 -8.18 3.94 -6.90
CA ALA A 87 -8.60 5.19 -7.53
C ALA A 87 -9.62 5.95 -6.67
N TRP A 88 -10.61 5.27 -6.11
CA TRP A 88 -11.61 5.90 -5.24
C TRP A 88 -11.06 6.30 -3.86
N LEU A 89 -10.06 5.59 -3.33
CA LEU A 89 -9.36 6.03 -2.12
C LEU A 89 -8.62 7.37 -2.33
N MET A 90 -8.22 7.66 -3.58
CA MET A 90 -7.43 8.82 -3.96
C MET A 90 -8.25 9.99 -4.54
N GLN A 91 -9.54 9.82 -4.81
CA GLN A 91 -10.35 10.81 -5.56
C GLN A 91 -10.62 12.12 -4.81
N ASP A 92 -10.98 12.07 -3.52
CA ASP A 92 -11.37 13.27 -2.74
C ASP A 92 -10.44 13.58 -1.56
N ASN A 93 -9.45 12.73 -1.37
CA ASN A 93 -8.53 12.92 -0.29
C ASN A 93 -7.41 13.88 -0.74
N ASP A 94 -7.21 14.96 0.00
CA ASP A 94 -5.90 15.63 0.16
C ASP A 94 -4.85 14.67 0.77
N LEU A 95 -4.96 13.36 0.52
CA LEU A 95 -3.96 12.34 0.80
C LEU A 95 -2.79 12.57 -0.14
N HIS A 96 -2.01 13.57 0.23
CA HIS A 96 -0.67 13.73 -0.25
C HIS A 96 0.04 12.40 -0.01
N GLU A 97 0.64 11.88 -1.08
CA GLU A 97 1.52 10.73 -1.01
C GLU A 97 2.52 10.96 0.15
N ARG A 98 2.46 10.11 1.19
CA ARG A 98 3.31 10.30 2.36
C ARG A 98 4.73 9.96 1.99
N GLN A 99 5.61 10.93 2.13
CA GLN A 99 7.03 10.71 1.89
C GLN A 99 7.70 10.15 3.14
N ILE A 100 8.28 8.96 3.00
CA ILE A 100 9.10 8.29 4.00
C ILE A 100 10.53 8.23 3.46
N VAL A 101 11.51 8.47 4.33
CA VAL A 101 12.91 8.19 4.03
C VAL A 101 13.32 6.91 4.72
N LEU A 102 13.82 5.94 3.95
CA LEU A 102 14.50 4.76 4.47
C LEU A 102 16.00 4.98 4.35
N LEU A 103 16.71 5.02 5.48
CA LEU A 103 18.17 5.09 5.47
C LEU A 103 18.73 3.70 5.18
N ALA A 104 19.40 3.56 4.05
CA ALA A 104 19.78 2.28 3.43
C ALA A 104 21.25 2.33 3.00
N ASP A 105 22.04 1.31 3.35
CA ASP A 105 23.48 1.25 3.02
C ASP A 105 24.01 -0.18 2.83
N LYS A 106 23.94 -1.04 3.85
CA LYS A 106 24.75 -2.28 3.94
C LYS A 106 23.94 -3.57 3.91
N ASN A 107 22.64 -3.51 4.17
CA ASN A 107 21.81 -4.70 4.36
C ASN A 107 20.53 -4.60 3.54
N ASP A 108 20.68 -4.74 2.22
CA ASP A 108 19.57 -4.62 1.27
C ASP A 108 18.41 -5.59 1.57
N ALA A 109 18.70 -6.77 2.13
CA ALA A 109 17.68 -7.73 2.54
C ALA A 109 16.78 -7.18 3.67
N LEU A 110 17.40 -6.63 4.73
CA LEU A 110 16.65 -6.01 5.83
C LEU A 110 15.96 -4.73 5.38
N GLU A 111 16.63 -3.90 4.57
CA GLU A 111 16.10 -2.63 4.05
C GLU A 111 14.87 -2.88 3.18
N THR A 112 14.95 -3.85 2.26
CA THR A 112 13.81 -4.26 1.43
C THR A 112 12.70 -4.87 2.27
N HIS A 113 13.02 -5.65 3.30
CA HIS A 113 12.02 -6.20 4.20
C HIS A 113 11.27 -5.09 4.96
N ILE A 114 11.99 -4.12 5.51
CA ILE A 114 11.39 -2.95 6.19
C ILE A 114 10.53 -2.16 5.20
N GLU A 115 11.00 -1.93 3.98
CA GLU A 115 10.21 -1.24 2.95
C GLU A 115 8.89 -1.96 2.67
N GLN A 116 8.93 -3.28 2.48
CA GLN A 116 7.72 -4.08 2.28
C GLN A 116 6.77 -3.98 3.47
N GLN A 117 7.30 -4.08 4.69
CA GLN A 117 6.48 -3.92 5.90
C GLN A 117 5.83 -2.53 5.96
N LEU A 118 6.54 -1.45 5.60
CA LEU A 118 5.98 -0.10 5.56
C LEU A 118 4.82 0.01 4.57
N ARG A 119 4.97 -0.52 3.36
CA ARG A 119 3.89 -0.57 2.35
C ARG A 119 2.68 -1.37 2.83
N GLU A 120 2.92 -2.37 3.68
CA GLU A 120 1.87 -3.19 4.28
C GLU A 120 1.08 -2.47 5.39
N LEU A 121 1.55 -1.32 5.87
CA LEU A 121 0.89 -0.57 6.94
C LEU A 121 -0.26 0.31 6.47
N THR A 122 -0.39 0.58 5.17
CA THR A 122 -1.41 1.48 4.63
C THR A 122 -1.99 0.96 3.33
N LEU A 123 -3.22 1.37 3.01
CA LEU A 123 -3.85 1.12 1.71
C LEU A 123 -3.49 2.19 0.67
N LEU A 124 -2.78 3.23 1.09
CA LEU A 124 -2.51 4.42 0.32
C LEU A 124 -1.10 4.41 -0.26
N PRO A 125 -0.85 5.19 -1.33
CA PRO A 125 0.48 5.33 -1.89
C PRO A 125 1.49 5.86 -0.86
N LEU A 126 2.64 5.19 -0.81
CA LEU A 126 3.81 5.62 -0.04
C LEU A 126 4.98 5.90 -0.96
N ASN A 127 5.51 7.12 -0.86
CA ASN A 127 6.76 7.51 -1.49
C ASN A 127 7.91 7.16 -0.55
N ILE A 128 8.49 5.97 -0.72
CA ILE A 128 9.63 5.55 0.09
C ILE A 128 10.92 5.87 -0.67
N ARG A 129 11.69 6.84 -0.18
CA ARG A 129 13.00 7.19 -0.73
C ARG A 129 14.11 6.49 0.05
N ARG A 130 14.89 5.67 -0.63
CA ARG A 130 16.12 5.09 -0.08
C ARG A 130 17.26 6.11 -0.19
N ILE A 131 17.87 6.45 0.94
CA ILE A 131 18.98 7.43 1.01
C ILE A 131 20.08 6.83 1.88
N SER A 132 21.35 7.00 1.49
CA SER A 132 22.48 6.55 2.31
C SER A 132 22.64 7.39 3.58
N LEU A 133 23.23 6.83 4.64
CA LEU A 133 23.52 7.60 5.85
C LEU A 133 24.45 8.76 5.54
N GLN A 134 25.40 8.58 4.64
CA GLN A 134 26.34 9.63 4.24
C GLN A 134 25.63 10.80 3.55
N ALA A 135 24.72 10.52 2.61
CA ALA A 135 23.94 11.57 1.95
C ALA A 135 23.04 12.29 2.95
N PHE A 136 22.37 11.54 3.84
CA PHE A 136 21.53 12.12 4.88
C PHE A 136 22.31 13.03 5.85
N GLN A 137 23.53 12.67 6.24
CA GLN A 137 24.36 13.51 7.12
C GLN A 137 24.83 14.80 6.42
N LYS A 138 25.09 14.74 5.12
CA LYS A 138 25.60 15.87 4.33
C LYS A 138 24.50 16.84 3.92
N GLU A 139 23.38 16.32 3.46
CA GLU A 139 22.30 17.10 2.82
C GLU A 139 21.08 17.27 3.72
N GLY A 140 20.98 16.48 4.80
CA GLY A 140 19.85 16.46 5.71
C GLY A 140 18.66 15.68 5.16
N CYS A 141 17.51 15.86 5.82
CA CYS A 141 16.26 15.25 5.39
C CYS A 141 15.63 16.06 4.25
N PRO A 142 15.17 15.43 3.16
CA PRO A 142 14.35 16.11 2.15
C PRO A 142 13.12 16.80 2.75
N ARG A 143 12.65 17.87 2.11
CA ARG A 143 11.42 18.56 2.53
C ARG A 143 10.20 17.65 2.34
N GLY A 144 9.19 17.81 3.20
CA GLY A 144 7.92 17.07 3.11
C GLY A 144 7.98 15.62 3.61
N VAL A 145 9.08 15.19 4.22
CA VAL A 145 9.21 13.85 4.81
C VAL A 145 8.41 13.78 6.10
N ALA A 146 7.47 12.85 6.16
CA ALA A 146 6.64 12.58 7.34
C ALA A 146 7.36 11.71 8.38
N LEU A 147 8.27 10.83 7.93
CA LEU A 147 8.93 9.84 8.77
C LEU A 147 10.29 9.43 8.19
N ILE A 148 11.27 9.23 9.07
CA ILE A 148 12.54 8.56 8.76
C ILE A 148 12.54 7.18 9.41
N VAL A 149 12.92 6.15 8.66
CA VAL A 149 13.12 4.79 9.16
C VAL A 149 14.56 4.38 8.87
N THR A 150 15.23 3.77 9.84
CA THR A 150 16.63 3.33 9.69
C THR A 150 16.86 2.04 10.45
N PRO A 151 17.56 1.05 9.89
CA PRO A 151 18.04 -0.10 10.67
C PRO A 151 19.34 0.21 11.43
N TYR A 152 19.98 1.33 11.11
CA TYR A 152 21.24 1.75 11.69
C TYR A 152 21.04 2.76 12.80
N ALA A 153 21.91 2.71 13.81
CA ALA A 153 21.99 3.74 14.84
C ALA A 153 22.47 5.05 14.19
N THR A 154 21.57 6.03 14.09
CA THR A 154 21.82 7.28 13.37
C THR A 154 21.64 8.47 14.30
N PRO A 155 22.66 9.33 14.49
CA PRO A 155 22.49 10.56 15.25
C PRO A 155 21.56 11.50 14.49
N LEU A 156 20.56 12.04 15.18
CA LEU A 156 19.60 12.97 14.58
C LEU A 156 20.15 14.41 14.58
N PRO A 157 19.95 15.17 13.49
CA PRO A 157 20.16 16.60 13.53
C PRO A 157 19.14 17.26 14.46
N LEU A 158 19.47 18.48 14.93
CA LEU A 158 18.67 19.24 15.90
C LEU A 158 17.19 19.42 15.48
N PHE A 159 16.94 19.48 14.17
CA PHE A 159 15.61 19.47 13.57
C PHE A 159 15.51 18.32 12.57
N SER A 160 14.65 17.36 12.88
CA SER A 160 14.35 16.23 11.99
C SER A 160 12.90 15.79 12.13
N PRO A 161 12.30 15.22 11.08
CA PRO A 161 11.08 14.44 11.21
C PRO A 161 11.27 13.30 12.25
N PRO A 162 10.17 12.73 12.76
CA PRO A 162 10.23 11.55 13.62
C PRO A 162 11.12 10.46 12.98
N LEU A 163 11.95 9.83 13.80
CA LEU A 163 12.81 8.72 13.37
C LEU A 163 12.46 7.45 14.14
N ILE A 164 12.35 6.36 13.40
CA ILE A 164 12.18 5.01 13.95
C ILE A 164 13.41 4.18 13.62
N HIS A 165 14.11 3.74 14.67
CA HIS A 165 15.20 2.78 14.56
C HIS A 165 14.64 1.36 14.56
N ALA A 166 14.81 0.65 13.45
CA ALA A 166 14.30 -0.70 13.20
C ALA A 166 15.47 -1.63 12.87
N ASP A 167 16.21 -2.06 13.90
CA ASP A 167 17.35 -2.99 13.79
C ASP A 167 16.99 -4.38 13.22
N ARG A 168 15.69 -4.68 13.13
CA ARG A 168 15.07 -5.88 12.58
C ARG A 168 13.71 -5.54 11.99
N ALA A 169 12.89 -6.56 11.73
CA ALA A 169 11.49 -6.39 11.34
C ALA A 169 10.75 -5.42 12.30
N LEU A 170 9.89 -4.57 11.73
CA LEU A 170 9.10 -3.59 12.47
C LEU A 170 8.25 -4.29 13.53
N THR A 171 8.46 -3.92 14.79
CA THR A 171 7.68 -4.40 15.94
C THR A 171 6.24 -3.87 15.89
N GLU A 172 5.29 -4.54 16.55
CA GLU A 172 3.89 -4.10 16.58
C GLU A 172 3.73 -2.65 17.06
N HIS A 173 4.49 -2.26 18.10
CA HIS A 173 4.48 -0.90 18.61
C HIS A 173 4.95 0.12 17.56
N GLN A 174 6.04 -0.17 16.85
CA GLN A 174 6.52 0.69 15.75
C GLN A 174 5.50 0.76 14.63
N GLN A 175 4.90 -0.36 14.23
CA GLN A 175 3.87 -0.39 13.20
C GLN A 175 2.65 0.48 13.58
N GLN A 176 2.20 0.42 14.83
CA GLN A 176 1.10 1.26 15.32
C GLN A 176 1.46 2.75 15.31
N GLN A 177 2.69 3.10 15.71
CA GLN A 177 3.16 4.50 15.66
C GLN A 177 3.25 5.01 14.22
N ILE A 178 3.78 4.18 13.31
CA ILE A 178 3.90 4.53 11.89
C ILE A 178 2.50 4.74 11.29
N ARG A 179 1.56 3.82 11.52
CA ARG A 179 0.17 3.96 11.04
C ARG A 179 -0.44 5.29 11.47
N LYS A 180 -0.28 5.68 12.73
CA LYS A 180 -0.77 6.98 13.23
C LYS A 180 -0.18 8.17 12.47
N ILE A 181 1.10 8.13 12.11
CA ILE A 181 1.77 9.21 11.34
C ILE A 181 1.30 9.24 9.88
N LEU A 182 1.03 8.07 9.30
CA LEU A 182 0.58 7.96 7.91
C LEU A 182 -0.89 8.36 7.75
N GLU A 183 -1.70 8.14 8.80
CA GLU A 183 -3.13 8.40 8.83
C GLU A 183 -3.51 9.77 9.43
N SER A 184 -2.54 10.55 9.94
CA SER A 184 -2.74 11.89 10.53
C SER A 184 -2.54 13.01 9.52
#